data_AF-A0A0S6X120-F1
#
_entry.id   AF-A0A0S6X120-F1
#
_cell.length_a   1.000
_cell.length_b   1.000
_cell.length_c   1.000
_cell.angle_alpha   90.00
_cell.angle_beta   90.00
_cell.angle_gamma   90.00
#
_symmetry.space_group_name_H-M   'P 1'
#
loop_
_entity.id
_entity.type
_entity.pdbx_description
1 polymer ?
#
loop_
_entity_poly.entity_id
_entity_poly.type
_entity_poly.pdbx_seq_one_letter_code
_entity_poly.pdbx_strand_id
1 'polypeptide(L)'
;MKAGLMTLLTALAAGISAPGLARDVTVEVDARAQPWDEDAFEGMSFGKGDGEAPVQIMGFEDLAGANVAIFPVSGGVTLVEGDEVGPEGIVGDAADDLRVNKRVYPSLYTPKILYPVYRHALMAVFTDEDGRPVGRPFPVGTGVRVGVPDEARGLSLGFNDITFKDNAGTLQVVVQIPD
;
A
#
# COMPACT_ATOMS: atom_id res chain seq x y z
N MET A 1 68.43 5.05 33.68
CA MET A 1 67.05 5.58 33.71
C MET A 1 66.83 6.45 32.47
N LYS A 2 66.07 5.96 31.50
CA LYS A 2 65.27 6.75 30.55
C LYS A 2 64.17 5.82 30.04
N ALA A 3 62.98 6.01 30.60
CA ALA A 3 61.73 5.42 30.15
C ALA A 3 61.09 6.32 29.09
N GLY A 4 60.21 5.74 28.27
CA GLY A 4 59.34 6.44 27.31
C GLY A 4 59.72 6.06 25.87
N LEU A 5 58.81 5.66 24.99
CA LEU A 5 57.37 5.93 24.93
C LEU A 5 56.73 4.82 24.07
N MET A 6 55.82 4.05 24.65
CA MET A 6 55.05 3.02 23.95
C MET A 6 53.86 3.71 23.29
N THR A 7 53.87 3.79 21.96
CA THR A 7 52.79 4.41 21.18
C THR A 7 51.62 3.43 21.10
N LEU A 8 50.50 3.76 21.74
CA LEU A 8 49.25 3.02 21.67
C LEU A 8 48.50 3.48 20.41
N LEU A 9 48.32 2.60 19.43
CA LEU A 9 47.46 2.85 18.26
C LEU A 9 46.03 2.47 18.64
N THR A 10 45.16 3.46 18.85
CA THR A 10 43.73 3.23 19.03
C THR A 10 43.09 3.01 17.67
N ALA A 11 42.74 1.77 17.34
CA ALA A 11 41.97 1.47 16.14
C ALA A 11 40.50 1.86 16.38
N LEU A 12 40.06 2.92 15.69
CA LEU A 12 38.65 3.29 15.61
C LEU A 12 37.96 2.29 14.67
N ALA A 13 37.27 1.30 15.23
CA ALA A 13 36.40 0.43 14.45
C ALA A 13 35.19 1.25 13.99
N ALA A 14 35.25 1.78 12.77
CA ALA A 14 34.08 2.29 12.07
C ALA A 14 33.14 1.10 11.84
N GLY A 15 32.06 1.02 12.61
CA GLY A 15 30.99 0.05 12.38
C GLY A 15 30.39 0.31 11.01
N ILE A 16 30.65 -0.60 10.07
CA ILE A 16 29.91 -0.64 8.82
C ILE A 16 28.54 -1.19 9.19
N SER A 17 27.54 -0.32 9.33
CA SER A 17 26.15 -0.76 9.35
C SER A 17 25.88 -1.43 8.01
N ALA A 18 25.76 -2.77 8.03
CA ALA A 18 25.28 -3.49 6.86
C ALA A 18 23.88 -2.95 6.52
N PRO A 19 23.55 -2.67 5.24
CA PRO A 19 22.17 -2.40 4.88
C PRO A 19 21.33 -3.61 5.30
N GLY A 20 20.32 -3.38 6.14
CA GLY A 20 19.31 -4.38 6.45
C GLY A 20 18.71 -4.91 5.14
N LEU A 21 18.49 -6.22 5.06
CA LEU A 21 18.01 -6.84 3.83
C LEU A 21 16.50 -6.60 3.77
N ALA A 22 15.99 -5.92 2.75
CA ALA A 22 14.54 -5.79 2.61
C ALA A 22 13.87 -7.18 2.61
N ARG A 23 12.79 -7.34 3.39
CA ARG A 23 11.96 -8.54 3.39
C ARG A 23 10.82 -8.41 2.38
N ASP A 24 10.56 -9.49 1.66
CA ASP A 24 9.44 -9.57 0.72
C ASP A 24 8.23 -10.22 1.41
N VAL A 25 7.11 -9.51 1.47
CA VAL A 25 5.82 -10.04 1.91
C VAL A 25 4.95 -10.22 0.68
N THR A 26 4.48 -11.44 0.42
CA THR A 26 3.58 -11.74 -0.69
C THR A 26 2.17 -11.98 -0.17
N VAL A 27 1.19 -11.30 -0.75
CA VAL A 27 -0.24 -11.42 -0.41
C VAL A 27 -1.08 -11.65 -1.66
N GLU A 28 -2.28 -12.21 -1.47
CA GLU A 28 -3.31 -12.27 -2.49
C GLU A 28 -4.41 -11.25 -2.15
N VAL A 29 -4.75 -10.39 -3.10
CA VAL A 29 -5.80 -9.38 -2.97
C VAL A 29 -7.00 -9.84 -3.79
N ASP A 30 -8.07 -10.28 -3.12
CA ASP A 30 -9.36 -10.63 -3.75
C ASP A 30 -9.93 -9.41 -4.47
N ALA A 31 -10.44 -9.58 -5.69
CA ALA A 31 -11.02 -8.49 -6.50
C ALA A 31 -12.19 -7.77 -5.80
N ARG A 32 -12.76 -8.37 -4.76
CA ARG A 32 -13.84 -7.81 -3.94
C ARG A 32 -13.31 -7.08 -2.70
N ALA A 33 -12.00 -7.08 -2.47
CA ALA A 33 -11.38 -6.44 -1.32
C ALA A 33 -11.53 -4.93 -1.39
N GLN A 34 -12.08 -4.38 -0.32
CA GLN A 34 -12.10 -2.94 -0.08
C GLN A 34 -10.69 -2.43 0.26
N PRO A 35 -10.34 -1.17 -0.05
CA PRO A 35 -8.99 -0.65 0.18
C PRO A 35 -8.71 -0.22 1.63
N TRP A 36 -9.74 -0.07 2.46
CA TRP A 36 -9.65 0.07 3.92
C TRP A 36 -10.98 -0.31 4.55
N ASP A 37 -10.98 -0.53 5.86
CA ASP A 37 -12.19 -0.80 6.64
C ASP A 37 -12.93 0.51 6.96
N GLU A 38 -14.15 0.68 6.44
CA GLU A 38 -14.99 1.85 6.72
C GLU A 38 -15.46 1.90 8.17
N ASP A 39 -15.60 0.74 8.84
CA ASP A 39 -16.05 0.67 10.23
C ASP A 39 -14.93 1.10 11.20
N ALA A 40 -13.67 0.95 10.79
CA ALA A 40 -12.52 1.45 11.55
C ALA A 40 -12.43 3.00 11.51
N PHE A 41 -12.87 3.62 10.41
CA PHE A 41 -12.80 5.06 10.21
C PHE A 41 -13.91 5.65 9.31
N GLU A 42 -14.94 6.24 9.93
CA GLU A 42 -16.07 6.87 9.22
C GLU A 42 -15.68 8.12 8.38
N GLY A 43 -14.44 8.63 8.50
CA GLY A 43 -14.01 9.84 7.80
C GLY A 43 -13.74 9.64 6.29
N MET A 44 -13.64 8.39 5.83
CA MET A 44 -13.40 8.04 4.42
C MET A 44 -14.37 6.97 3.92
N SER A 45 -15.67 7.24 3.93
CA SER A 45 -16.65 6.28 3.41
C SER A 45 -16.69 6.21 1.88
N PHE A 46 -16.94 5.02 1.32
CA PHE A 46 -17.00 4.76 -0.13
C PHE A 46 -18.00 3.65 -0.46
N GLY A 47 -18.24 3.43 -1.75
CA GLY A 47 -18.97 2.26 -2.25
C GLY A 47 -20.35 1.97 -1.62
N LYS A 48 -20.75 0.70 -1.72
CA LYS A 48 -22.06 0.21 -1.26
C LYS A 48 -21.99 -0.60 0.04
N GLY A 49 -20.79 -0.89 0.55
CA GLY A 49 -20.59 -1.84 1.66
C GLY A 49 -20.86 -3.29 1.27
N ASP A 50 -20.60 -3.68 0.01
CA ASP A 50 -20.81 -5.04 -0.52
C ASP A 50 -19.50 -5.75 -0.91
N GLY A 51 -18.38 -5.28 -0.35
CA GLY A 51 -17.06 -5.86 -0.56
C GLY A 51 -16.60 -6.72 0.61
N GLU A 52 -15.44 -7.34 0.42
CA GLU A 52 -14.73 -8.10 1.44
C GLU A 52 -13.78 -7.18 2.21
N ALA A 53 -13.36 -7.63 3.40
CA ALA A 53 -12.38 -6.92 4.22
C ALA A 53 -11.08 -6.65 3.43
N PRO A 54 -10.38 -5.53 3.70
CA PRO A 54 -9.10 -5.25 3.08
C PRO A 54 -8.05 -6.31 3.43
N VAL A 55 -7.05 -6.44 2.56
CA VAL A 55 -5.83 -7.18 2.90
C VAL A 55 -4.95 -6.29 3.76
N GLN A 56 -4.69 -6.73 4.99
CA GLN A 56 -3.85 -6.02 5.97
C GLN A 56 -2.48 -6.66 6.10
N ILE A 57 -1.42 -5.86 5.96
CA ILE A 57 -0.04 -6.24 6.24
C ILE A 57 0.45 -5.43 7.43
N MET A 58 0.81 -6.09 8.52
CA MET A 58 1.37 -5.45 9.72
C MET A 58 2.90 -5.47 9.69
N GLY A 59 3.53 -4.82 10.67
CA GLY A 59 4.98 -4.83 10.81
C GLY A 59 5.66 -3.59 10.24
N PHE A 60 4.97 -2.44 10.26
CA PHE A 60 5.52 -1.14 9.83
C PHE A 60 5.98 -0.28 11.02
N GLU A 61 5.99 -0.84 12.23
CA GLU A 61 6.55 -0.17 13.39
C GLU A 61 8.02 0.20 13.13
N ASP A 62 8.40 1.41 13.53
CA ASP A 62 9.78 1.93 13.41
C ASP A 62 10.29 2.14 11.97
N LEU A 63 9.42 2.03 10.95
CA LEU A 63 9.76 2.28 9.55
C LEU A 63 9.44 3.69 9.06
N ALA A 64 9.03 4.59 9.96
CA ALA A 64 8.69 5.97 9.61
C ALA A 64 9.81 6.65 8.80
N GLY A 65 9.45 7.21 7.65
CA GLY A 65 10.38 7.83 6.69
C GLY A 65 11.15 6.86 5.79
N ALA A 66 11.11 5.54 6.05
CA ALA A 66 11.66 4.55 5.15
C ALA A 66 10.78 4.41 3.90
N ASN A 67 11.34 3.87 2.82
CA ASN A 67 10.59 3.62 1.58
C ASN A 67 10.27 2.15 1.42
N VAL A 68 9.00 1.83 1.21
CA VAL A 68 8.55 0.51 0.80
C VAL A 68 8.26 0.47 -0.69
N ALA A 69 8.50 -0.67 -1.33
CA ALA A 69 8.10 -0.91 -2.70
C ALA A 69 6.94 -1.90 -2.73
N ILE A 70 5.89 -1.59 -3.49
CA ILE A 70 4.70 -2.41 -3.64
C ILE A 70 4.53 -2.67 -5.13
N PHE A 71 4.45 -3.93 -5.54
CA PHE A 71 4.23 -4.28 -6.94
C PHE A 71 3.40 -5.56 -7.09
N PRO A 72 2.37 -5.55 -7.94
CA PRO A 72 1.69 -6.75 -8.39
C PRO A 72 2.64 -7.66 -9.17
N VAL A 73 2.42 -8.96 -9.09
CA VAL A 73 3.11 -9.92 -9.97
C VAL A 73 2.66 -9.70 -11.41
N SER A 74 3.63 -9.62 -12.32
CA SER A 74 3.39 -9.33 -13.74
C SER A 74 2.40 -10.29 -14.37
N GLY A 75 1.44 -9.75 -15.12
CA GLY A 75 0.41 -10.52 -15.82
C GLY A 75 -0.75 -10.97 -14.93
N GLY A 76 -0.77 -10.59 -13.65
CA GLY A 76 -1.94 -10.79 -12.78
C GLY A 76 -3.14 -9.98 -13.27
N VAL A 77 -4.30 -10.63 -13.34
CA VAL A 77 -5.57 -10.03 -13.71
C VAL A 77 -6.67 -10.45 -12.73
N THR A 78 -7.68 -9.60 -12.60
CA THR A 78 -8.96 -9.90 -11.96
C THR A 78 -10.07 -9.80 -13.00
N LEU A 79 -11.31 -10.09 -12.61
CA LEU A 79 -12.48 -9.98 -13.46
C LEU A 79 -13.43 -8.92 -12.92
N VAL A 80 -13.83 -7.98 -13.77
CA VAL A 80 -14.88 -6.99 -13.50
C VAL A 80 -15.92 -7.12 -14.60
N GLU A 81 -17.16 -7.43 -14.24
CA GLU A 81 -18.24 -7.65 -15.23
C GLU A 81 -17.91 -8.73 -16.29
N GLY A 82 -16.95 -9.63 -15.99
CA GLY A 82 -16.48 -10.69 -16.88
C GLY A 82 -15.25 -10.34 -17.72
N ASP A 83 -14.80 -9.08 -17.71
CA ASP A 83 -13.61 -8.64 -18.43
C ASP A 83 -12.36 -8.72 -17.56
N GLU A 84 -11.22 -9.08 -18.17
CA GLU A 84 -9.92 -9.10 -17.49
C GLU A 84 -9.43 -7.67 -17.21
N VAL A 85 -9.11 -7.40 -15.95
CA VAL A 85 -8.64 -6.08 -15.49
C VAL A 85 -7.33 -6.25 -14.71
N GLY A 86 -6.29 -5.55 -15.17
CA GLY A 86 -4.99 -5.47 -14.52
C GLY A 86 -4.99 -4.55 -13.30
N PRO A 87 -3.87 -4.46 -12.56
CA PRO A 87 -3.77 -3.65 -11.36
C PRO A 87 -3.90 -2.13 -11.59
N GLU A 88 -3.72 -1.66 -12.82
CA GLU A 88 -3.99 -0.29 -13.23
C GLU A 88 -5.48 0.07 -13.25
N GLY A 89 -6.37 -0.93 -13.22
CA GLY A 89 -7.81 -0.74 -13.38
C GLY A 89 -8.27 -0.69 -14.84
N ILE A 90 -9.53 -0.31 -15.06
CA ILE A 90 -10.14 -0.23 -16.39
C ILE A 90 -9.62 1.03 -17.09
N VAL A 91 -8.55 0.87 -17.89
CA VAL A 91 -7.89 1.98 -18.57
C VAL A 91 -8.88 2.77 -19.44
N GLY A 92 -9.00 4.07 -19.16
CA GLY A 92 -9.93 4.98 -19.84
C GLY A 92 -11.23 5.25 -19.06
N ASP A 93 -11.49 4.51 -17.98
CA ASP A 93 -12.63 4.72 -17.07
C ASP A 93 -12.15 5.39 -15.77
N ALA A 94 -11.87 6.70 -15.84
CA ALA A 94 -11.34 7.46 -14.72
C ALA A 94 -12.41 7.66 -13.63
N ALA A 95 -12.07 7.28 -12.39
CA ALA A 95 -12.95 7.32 -11.23
C ALA A 95 -12.53 8.37 -10.17
N ASP A 96 -11.39 9.04 -10.36
CA ASP A 96 -10.85 10.21 -9.66
C ASP A 96 -11.67 10.70 -8.46
N ASP A 97 -12.61 11.62 -8.68
CA ASP A 97 -13.53 12.17 -7.68
C ASP A 97 -15.00 11.91 -8.05
N LEU A 98 -15.24 10.88 -8.87
CA LEU A 98 -16.54 10.55 -9.43
C LEU A 98 -17.53 10.16 -8.32
N ARG A 99 -18.76 10.67 -8.46
CA ARG A 99 -19.89 10.34 -7.57
C ARG A 99 -21.02 9.70 -8.36
N VAL A 100 -21.41 8.50 -7.97
CA VAL A 100 -22.49 7.73 -8.61
C VAL A 100 -23.53 7.38 -7.56
N ASN A 101 -24.78 7.85 -7.71
CA ASN A 101 -25.87 7.58 -6.78
C ASN A 101 -25.52 7.88 -5.30
N LYS A 102 -24.86 9.01 -5.03
CA LYS A 102 -24.33 9.43 -3.72
C LYS A 102 -23.21 8.55 -3.15
N ARG A 103 -22.76 7.53 -3.88
CA ARG A 103 -21.55 6.76 -3.57
C ARG A 103 -20.35 7.39 -4.23
N VAL A 104 -19.19 7.16 -3.64
CA VAL A 104 -17.92 7.70 -4.10
C VAL A 104 -16.94 6.55 -4.24
N TYR A 105 -16.04 6.68 -5.21
CA TYR A 105 -14.90 5.78 -5.34
C TYR A 105 -13.85 6.12 -4.26
N PRO A 106 -13.10 5.11 -3.78
CA PRO A 106 -11.95 5.32 -2.90
C PRO A 106 -10.95 6.39 -3.40
N SER A 107 -10.79 6.51 -4.73
CA SER A 107 -9.94 7.51 -5.38
C SER A 107 -10.27 8.96 -5.00
N LEU A 108 -11.49 9.26 -4.52
CA LEU A 108 -11.87 10.59 -4.03
C LEU A 108 -10.90 11.11 -2.95
N TYR A 109 -10.34 10.20 -2.16
CA TYR A 109 -9.45 10.53 -1.04
C TYR A 109 -7.98 10.61 -1.44
N THR A 110 -7.63 10.19 -2.66
CA THR A 110 -6.24 10.21 -3.16
C THR A 110 -5.78 11.62 -3.57
N PRO A 111 -4.48 11.94 -3.45
CA PRO A 111 -3.95 13.20 -3.95
C PRO A 111 -4.26 13.42 -5.43
N LYS A 112 -4.81 14.60 -5.77
CA LYS A 112 -5.17 14.95 -7.16
C LYS A 112 -4.00 14.90 -8.15
N ILE A 113 -2.77 14.99 -7.65
CA ILE A 113 -1.55 14.84 -8.47
C ILE A 113 -1.35 13.41 -8.98
N LEU A 114 -2.04 12.43 -8.38
CA LEU A 114 -2.02 11.02 -8.76
C LEU A 114 -3.16 10.64 -9.72
N TYR A 115 -3.98 11.61 -10.14
CA TYR A 115 -5.01 11.38 -11.16
C TYR A 115 -4.38 11.25 -12.56
N PRO A 116 -4.94 10.41 -13.45
CA PRO A 116 -6.18 9.65 -13.24
C PRO A 116 -5.97 8.38 -12.41
N VAL A 117 -6.94 8.06 -11.56
CA VAL A 117 -7.11 6.77 -10.91
C VAL A 117 -8.33 6.10 -11.53
N TYR A 118 -8.09 4.98 -12.22
CA TYR A 118 -9.15 4.26 -12.92
C TYR A 118 -10.02 3.45 -11.98
N ARG A 119 -11.25 3.17 -12.42
CA ARG A 119 -12.13 2.20 -11.76
C ARG A 119 -11.41 0.85 -11.64
N HIS A 120 -11.57 0.20 -10.50
CA HIS A 120 -10.95 -1.07 -10.15
C HIS A 120 -9.40 -1.06 -10.16
N ALA A 121 -8.77 0.11 -10.08
CA ALA A 121 -7.32 0.17 -9.86
C ALA A 121 -6.97 -0.40 -8.48
N LEU A 122 -5.85 -1.13 -8.38
CA LEU A 122 -5.28 -1.54 -7.10
C LEU A 122 -4.85 -0.30 -6.32
N MET A 123 -5.29 -0.21 -5.07
CA MET A 123 -5.02 0.88 -4.16
C MET A 123 -4.40 0.39 -2.87
N ALA A 124 -3.69 1.30 -2.21
CA ALA A 124 -3.18 1.07 -0.88
C ALA A 124 -3.34 2.31 0.01
N VAL A 125 -3.33 2.08 1.32
CA VAL A 125 -3.23 3.13 2.34
C VAL A 125 -2.50 2.58 3.56
N PHE A 126 -1.63 3.38 4.18
CA PHE A 126 -1.04 3.00 5.46
C PHE A 126 -2.10 3.05 6.55
N THR A 127 -1.95 2.23 7.59
CA THR A 127 -2.90 2.17 8.70
C THR A 127 -2.22 2.18 10.06
N ASP A 128 -2.96 2.59 11.09
CA ASP A 128 -2.57 2.42 12.50
C ASP A 128 -2.86 0.98 12.99
N GLU A 129 -2.69 0.74 14.30
CA GLU A 129 -2.94 -0.57 14.94
C GLU A 129 -4.41 -0.99 14.90
N ASP A 130 -5.32 -0.02 14.80
CA ASP A 130 -6.78 -0.23 14.72
C ASP A 130 -7.24 -0.40 13.25
N GLY A 131 -6.33 -0.31 12.27
CA GLY A 131 -6.65 -0.37 10.85
C GLY A 131 -7.15 0.95 10.27
N ARG A 132 -7.07 2.07 11.00
CA ARG A 132 -7.48 3.38 10.49
C ARG A 132 -6.47 3.93 9.50
N PRO A 133 -6.90 4.54 8.38
CA PRO A 133 -6.00 5.20 7.45
C PRO A 133 -5.09 6.25 8.10
N VAL A 134 -3.78 6.08 7.91
CA VAL A 134 -2.73 7.04 8.25
C VAL A 134 -2.25 7.70 6.96
N GLY A 135 -2.58 8.98 6.80
CA GLY A 135 -2.30 9.72 5.57
C GLY A 135 -3.37 9.53 4.50
N ARG A 136 -2.98 9.64 3.23
CA ARG A 136 -3.92 9.56 2.09
C ARG A 136 -3.70 8.27 1.31
N PRO A 137 -4.78 7.64 0.81
CA PRO A 137 -4.64 6.48 -0.07
C PRO A 137 -3.96 6.87 -1.39
N PHE A 138 -3.40 5.87 -2.06
CA PHE A 138 -2.70 6.03 -3.34
C PHE A 138 -2.93 4.82 -4.26
N PRO A 139 -2.97 5.02 -5.60
CA PRO A 139 -2.95 3.91 -6.54
C PRO A 139 -1.60 3.20 -6.51
N VAL A 140 -1.62 1.86 -6.59
CA VAL A 140 -0.41 1.04 -6.75
C VAL A 140 -0.09 0.86 -8.23
N GLY A 141 -1.11 0.62 -9.07
CA GLY A 141 -0.92 0.30 -10.48
C GLY A 141 0.05 -0.87 -10.68
N THR A 142 0.96 -0.78 -11.66
CA THR A 142 1.99 -1.80 -11.89
C THR A 142 3.12 -1.80 -10.85
N GLY A 143 3.12 -0.82 -9.94
CA GLY A 143 4.05 -0.75 -8.83
C GLY A 143 4.38 0.68 -8.40
N VAL A 144 4.68 0.85 -7.11
CA VAL A 144 4.96 2.14 -6.50
C VAL A 144 6.05 2.01 -5.44
N ARG A 145 6.80 3.09 -5.22
CA ARG A 145 7.67 3.26 -4.06
C ARG A 145 7.18 4.45 -3.26
N VAL A 146 6.91 4.25 -1.97
CA VAL A 146 6.26 5.25 -1.11
C VAL A 146 6.94 5.28 0.26
N GLY A 147 7.04 6.49 0.81
CA GLY A 147 7.53 6.70 2.17
C GLY A 147 6.47 6.28 3.19
N VAL A 148 6.89 5.52 4.20
CA VAL A 148 6.04 5.14 5.33
C VAL A 148 5.81 6.40 6.17
N PRO A 149 4.55 6.83 6.40
CA PRO A 149 4.27 7.98 7.24
C PRO A 149 4.57 7.67 8.71
N ASP A 150 4.78 8.73 9.48
CA ASP A 150 4.79 8.60 10.94
C ASP A 150 3.49 7.93 11.40
N GLU A 151 3.57 7.15 12.48
CA GLU A 151 2.43 6.44 13.10
C GLU A 151 1.85 5.26 12.28
N ALA A 152 2.38 4.97 11.09
CA ALA A 152 2.02 3.75 10.37
C ALA A 152 2.45 2.49 11.12
N ARG A 153 1.55 1.52 11.18
CA ARG A 153 1.72 0.20 11.81
C ARG A 153 1.38 -0.93 10.85
N GLY A 154 0.52 -0.63 9.87
CA GLY A 154 0.17 -1.53 8.78
C GLY A 154 0.05 -0.85 7.42
N LEU A 155 -0.27 -1.66 6.43
CA LEU A 155 -0.60 -1.29 5.06
C LEU A 155 -1.84 -2.07 4.63
N SER A 156 -2.85 -1.36 4.14
CA SER A 156 -4.10 -1.89 3.60
C SER A 156 -4.06 -1.90 2.09
N LEU A 157 -4.58 -2.97 1.49
CA LEU A 157 -4.65 -3.19 0.04
C LEU A 157 -6.07 -3.59 -0.38
N GLY A 158 -6.54 -3.01 -1.48
CA GLY A 158 -7.83 -3.34 -2.09
C GLY A 158 -8.06 -2.55 -3.37
N PHE A 159 -9.31 -2.46 -3.84
CA PHE A 159 -9.62 -1.94 -5.17
C PHE A 159 -10.42 -0.63 -5.18
N ASN A 160 -10.18 0.20 -6.19
CA ASN A 160 -10.91 1.44 -6.44
C ASN A 160 -12.30 1.19 -7.04
N ASP A 161 -13.25 0.67 -6.26
CA ASP A 161 -14.60 0.39 -6.75
C ASP A 161 -15.70 0.94 -5.82
N ILE A 162 -16.93 0.97 -6.34
CA ILE A 162 -18.15 1.26 -5.58
C ILE A 162 -19.05 0.04 -5.41
N THR A 163 -18.88 -0.99 -6.24
CA THR A 163 -19.63 -2.25 -6.19
C THR A 163 -18.63 -3.39 -6.32
N PHE A 164 -18.44 -4.13 -5.25
CA PHE A 164 -17.36 -5.12 -5.18
C PHE A 164 -17.87 -6.53 -5.43
N LYS A 165 -19.08 -6.85 -4.98
CA LYS A 165 -19.64 -8.21 -4.96
C LYS A 165 -19.63 -8.98 -6.29
N ASP A 166 -19.60 -8.26 -7.42
CA ASP A 166 -19.66 -8.83 -8.78
C ASP A 166 -18.27 -9.01 -9.40
N ASN A 167 -17.20 -8.58 -8.70
CA ASN A 167 -15.81 -8.77 -9.09
C ASN A 167 -15.33 -10.17 -8.71
N ALA A 168 -14.34 -10.70 -9.43
CA ALA A 168 -13.79 -12.04 -9.17
C ALA A 168 -12.29 -12.14 -9.44
N GLY A 169 -11.66 -13.19 -8.92
CA GLY A 169 -10.23 -13.44 -9.06
C GLY A 169 -9.40 -12.74 -7.98
N THR A 170 -8.08 -12.89 -8.08
CA THR A 170 -7.11 -12.37 -7.11
C THR A 170 -5.89 -11.79 -7.82
N LEU A 171 -5.31 -10.74 -7.26
CA LEU A 171 -3.97 -10.28 -7.63
C LEU A 171 -2.95 -10.72 -6.58
N GLN A 172 -1.84 -11.31 -7.03
CA GLN A 172 -0.70 -11.51 -6.15
C GLN A 172 0.12 -10.21 -6.09
N VAL A 173 0.38 -9.71 -4.89
CA VAL A 173 1.12 -8.47 -4.64
C VAL A 173 2.30 -8.74 -3.74
N VAL A 174 3.46 -8.18 -4.09
CA VAL A 174 4.68 -8.22 -3.30
C VAL A 174 4.92 -6.85 -2.68
N VAL A 175 5.15 -6.84 -1.37
CA VAL A 175 5.55 -5.66 -0.60
C VAL A 175 6.95 -5.88 -0.06
N GLN A 176 7.88 -5.04 -0.51
CA GLN A 176 9.26 -5.03 -0.04
C GLN A 176 9.39 -4.04 1.10
N ILE A 177 9.59 -4.57 2.29
CA ILE A 177 9.68 -3.81 3.54
C ILE A 177 11.15 -3.75 3.94
N PRO A 178 11.74 -2.56 4.13
CA PRO A 178 13.11 -2.45 4.63
C PRO A 178 13.21 -2.99 6.05
N ASP A 179 14.37 -3.61 6.36
CA ASP A 179 14.77 -4.03 7.70
C ASP A 179 15.13 -2.83 8.60
#